data_AF-A0A7W1DSF0-F1
#
_entry.id   AF-A0A7W1DSF0-F1
#
_cell.length_a   1.000
_cell.length_b   1.000
_cell.length_c   1.000
_cell.angle_alpha   90.00
_cell.angle_beta   90.00
_cell.angle_gamma   90.00
#
_symmetry.space_group_name_H-M   'P 1'
#
loop_
_entity.id
_entity.type
_entity.pdbx_description
1 polymer ?
#
loop_
_entity_poly.entity_id
_entity_poly.type
_entity_poly.pdbx_seq_one_letter_code
_entity_poly.pdbx_strand_id
1 'polypeptide(L)'
;PPHLLSVEFFIVEEGAGAVAFAILTVTPDDVILEMCGDRDPGGARLGALLQVLRARTPAESAMGITCFLPPHWLPPQIEIESSEAVREVMMVKPLKEGVLTAPLRDSDVLYWHGDLF
;
A
#
# COMPACT_ATOMS: atom_id res chain seq x y z
N PRO A 1 10.67 21.40 -11.44
CA PRO A 1 10.35 21.01 -12.83
C PRO A 1 9.32 19.87 -12.85
N PRO A 2 8.55 19.68 -13.94
CA PRO A 2 7.51 18.65 -14.07
C PRO A 2 7.99 17.19 -14.01
N HIS A 3 9.22 16.94 -13.51
CA HIS A 3 9.86 15.62 -13.42
C HIS A 3 10.50 15.37 -12.05
N LEU A 4 10.26 16.25 -11.06
CA LEU A 4 10.86 16.08 -9.73
C LEU A 4 10.03 15.11 -8.87
N LEU A 5 8.72 15.07 -9.09
CA LEU A 5 7.75 14.25 -8.38
C LEU A 5 6.55 14.01 -9.30
N SER A 6 6.19 12.75 -9.49
CA SER A 6 4.99 12.30 -10.20
C SER A 6 4.11 11.54 -9.22
N VAL A 7 2.79 11.76 -9.30
CA VAL A 7 1.81 10.93 -8.60
C VAL A 7 1.05 10.14 -9.65
N GLU A 8 1.18 8.82 -9.60
CA GLU A 8 0.58 7.91 -10.56
C GLU A 8 -0.55 7.11 -9.90
N PHE A 9 -1.65 6.95 -10.62
CA PHE A 9 -2.81 6.17 -10.18
C PHE A 9 -3.11 5.06 -11.18
N PHE A 10 -3.19 3.83 -10.69
CA PHE A 10 -3.47 2.65 -11.48
C PHE A 10 -4.63 1.85 -10.89
N ILE A 11 -5.39 1.21 -11.76
CA ILE A 11 -6.47 0.29 -11.39
C ILE A 11 -6.31 -1.03 -12.15
N VAL A 12 -6.76 -2.11 -11.52
CA VAL A 12 -7.08 -3.37 -12.19
C VAL A 12 -8.59 -3.42 -12.36
N GLU A 13 -9.04 -3.72 -13.58
CA GLU A 13 -10.45 -3.89 -13.90
C GLU A 13 -10.78 -5.35 -14.17
N GLU A 14 -11.93 -5.81 -13.66
CA GLU A 14 -12.55 -7.07 -14.06
C GLU A 14 -13.96 -6.74 -14.59
N GLY A 15 -14.19 -7.02 -15.88
CA GLY A 15 -15.41 -6.59 -16.55
C GLY A 15 -15.47 -5.07 -16.69
N ALA A 16 -16.39 -4.42 -15.96
CA ALA A 16 -16.61 -2.97 -16.01
C ALA A 16 -16.36 -2.28 -14.66
N GLY A 17 -15.64 -2.92 -13.73
CA GLY A 17 -15.41 -2.39 -12.39
C GLY A 17 -13.97 -2.51 -11.93
N ALA A 18 -13.49 -1.48 -11.23
CA ALA A 18 -12.22 -1.50 -10.53
C ALA A 18 -12.25 -2.51 -9.37
N VAL A 19 -11.27 -3.41 -9.34
CA VAL A 19 -11.13 -4.49 -8.35
C VAL A 19 -9.85 -4.42 -7.53
N ALA A 20 -8.85 -3.66 -8.00
CA ALA A 20 -7.67 -3.29 -7.23
C ALA A 20 -7.15 -1.93 -7.70
N PHE A 21 -6.36 -1.27 -6.87
CA PHE A 21 -5.75 0.02 -7.22
C PHE A 21 -4.42 0.25 -6.49
N ALA A 22 -3.60 1.15 -7.04
CA ALA A 22 -2.38 1.65 -6.43
C ALA A 22 -2.22 3.14 -6.71
N ILE A 23 -1.74 3.88 -5.71
CA ILE A 23 -1.26 5.26 -5.81
C ILE A 23 0.24 5.25 -5.51
N LEU A 24 1.04 5.76 -6.43
CA LEU A 24 2.49 5.79 -6.33
C LEU A 24 3.00 7.22 -6.38
N THR A 25 3.90 7.58 -5.47
CA THR A 25 4.77 8.74 -5.64
C THR A 25 6.06 8.25 -6.30
N VAL A 26 6.43 8.85 -7.42
CA VAL A 26 7.64 8.51 -8.19
C VAL A 26 8.53 9.74 -8.28
N THR A 27 9.79 9.58 -7.87
CA THR A 27 10.88 10.55 -8.03
C THR A 27 11.98 9.91 -8.89
N PRO A 28 13.04 10.66 -9.25
CA PRO A 28 14.19 10.06 -9.94
C PRO A 28 14.88 8.93 -9.17
N ASP A 29 14.78 8.94 -7.82
CA ASP A 29 15.53 8.05 -6.94
C ASP A 29 14.63 7.04 -6.19
N ASP A 30 13.32 7.32 -6.09
CA ASP A 30 12.40 6.57 -5.23
C ASP A 30 11.06 6.26 -5.91
N VAL A 31 10.49 5.11 -5.53
CA VAL A 31 9.10 4.74 -5.80
C VAL A 31 8.44 4.37 -4.48
N ILE A 32 7.41 5.14 -4.09
CA ILE A 32 6.67 4.95 -2.83
C ILE A 32 5.24 4.55 -3.16
N LEU A 33 4.78 3.41 -2.64
CA LEU A 33 3.37 3.03 -2.65
C LEU A 33 2.66 3.72 -1.49
N GLU A 34 1.97 4.81 -1.82
CA GLU A 34 1.27 5.67 -0.86
C GLU A 34 -0.01 5.01 -0.36
N MET A 35 -0.72 4.33 -1.27
CA MET A 35 -2.01 3.74 -1.00
C MET A 35 -2.28 2.61 -1.97
N CYS A 36 -2.92 1.55 -1.48
CA CYS A 36 -3.37 0.45 -2.32
C CYS A 36 -4.60 -0.23 -1.75
N GLY A 37 -5.28 -0.98 -2.60
CA GLY A 37 -6.33 -1.89 -2.19
C GLY A 37 -6.59 -2.96 -3.22
N ASP A 38 -7.11 -4.10 -2.76
CA ASP A 38 -7.50 -5.23 -3.60
C ASP A 38 -8.75 -5.86 -3.01
N ARG A 39 -9.69 -6.28 -3.87
CA ARG A 39 -10.83 -7.09 -3.46
C ARG A 39 -10.46 -8.56 -3.24
N ASP A 40 -9.29 -9.00 -3.70
CA ASP A 40 -8.68 -10.27 -3.31
C ASP A 40 -8.09 -10.11 -1.89
N PRO A 41 -8.54 -10.90 -0.89
CA PRO A 41 -7.97 -10.84 0.46
C PRO A 41 -6.46 -11.12 0.50
N GLY A 42 -5.93 -11.90 -0.44
CA GLY A 42 -4.50 -12.19 -0.58
C GLY A 42 -3.72 -11.15 -1.39
N GLY A 43 -4.39 -10.12 -1.94
CA GLY A 43 -3.73 -9.04 -2.66
C GLY A 43 -3.13 -9.40 -4.03
N ALA A 44 -3.54 -10.54 -4.60
CA ALA A 44 -2.92 -11.08 -5.81
C ALA A 44 -3.03 -10.16 -7.04
N ARG A 45 -4.08 -9.35 -7.15
CA ARG A 45 -4.24 -8.40 -8.27
C ARG A 45 -3.36 -7.18 -8.08
N LEU A 46 -3.25 -6.67 -6.85
CA LEU A 46 -2.28 -5.62 -6.56
C LEU A 46 -0.86 -6.11 -6.87
N GLY A 47 -0.49 -7.30 -6.39
CA GLY A 47 0.83 -7.87 -6.65
C GLY A 47 1.12 -8.00 -8.15
N ALA A 48 0.16 -8.48 -8.94
CA ALA A 48 0.27 -8.53 -10.40
C ALA A 48 0.39 -7.13 -11.02
N LEU A 49 -0.39 -6.14 -10.56
CA LEU A 49 -0.30 -4.75 -11.01
C LEU A 49 1.10 -4.19 -10.76
N LEU A 50 1.68 -4.38 -9.56
CA LEU A 50 3.03 -3.91 -9.25
C LEU A 50 4.10 -4.58 -10.12
N GLN A 51 3.97 -5.88 -10.41
CA GLN A 51 4.85 -6.56 -11.36
C GLN A 51 4.77 -5.98 -12.77
N VAL A 52 3.56 -5.67 -13.26
CA VAL A 52 3.37 -5.02 -14.57
C VAL A 52 4.01 -3.63 -14.58
N LEU A 53 3.77 -2.83 -13.53
CA LEU A 53 4.36 -1.50 -13.41
C LEU A 53 5.89 -1.56 -13.39
N ARG A 54 6.46 -2.62 -12.81
CA ARG A 54 7.89 -2.86 -12.87
C ARG A 54 8.38 -3.23 -14.26
N ALA A 55 7.64 -4.08 -14.98
CA ALA A 55 8.04 -4.55 -16.30
C ALA A 55 7.81 -3.51 -17.43
N ARG A 56 7.08 -2.42 -17.18
CA ARG A 56 6.64 -1.47 -18.22
C ARG A 56 7.79 -0.67 -18.87
N THR A 57 8.91 -0.50 -18.17
CA THR A 57 10.12 0.18 -18.67
C THR A 57 11.35 -0.74 -18.59
N PRO A 58 11.50 -1.72 -19.51
CA PRO A 58 12.51 -2.77 -19.41
C PRO A 58 13.97 -2.29 -19.41
N ALA A 59 14.21 -1.08 -19.92
CA ALA A 59 15.55 -0.49 -20.03
C ALA A 59 15.98 0.27 -18.76
N GLU A 60 15.06 0.53 -17.83
CA GLU A 60 15.34 1.25 -16.59
C GLU A 60 15.77 0.29 -15.49
N SER A 61 16.67 0.76 -14.62
CA SER A 61 17.03 -0.02 -13.44
C SER A 61 15.82 -0.23 -12.56
N ALA A 62 15.71 -1.45 -12.07
CA ALA A 62 14.67 -1.87 -11.20
C ALA A 62 14.84 -1.25 -9.77
N MET A 63 14.32 -0.04 -9.52
CA MET A 63 14.24 0.57 -8.17
C MET A 63 13.24 -0.15 -7.25
N GLY A 64 13.59 -0.47 -6.01
CA GLY A 64 12.66 -1.04 -5.03
C GLY A 64 11.40 -0.17 -4.84
N ILE A 65 10.30 -0.79 -4.42
CA ILE A 65 9.06 -0.07 -4.06
C ILE A 65 8.98 -0.03 -2.53
N THR A 66 9.07 1.17 -1.97
CA THR A 66 8.92 1.39 -0.52
C THR A 66 7.45 1.52 -0.17
N CYS A 67 7.00 0.88 0.90
CA CYS A 67 5.58 0.88 1.27
C CYS A 67 5.35 0.53 2.74
N PHE A 68 4.13 0.80 3.20
CA PHE A 68 3.58 0.24 4.43
C PHE A 68 2.39 -0.65 4.08
N LEU A 69 2.54 -1.95 4.31
CA LEU A 69 1.47 -2.92 4.12
C LEU A 69 0.87 -3.30 5.47
N PRO A 70 -0.44 -3.66 5.52
CA PRO A 70 -1.02 -4.24 6.71
C PRO A 70 -0.25 -5.46 7.21
N PRO A 71 -0.19 -5.69 8.54
CA PRO A 71 0.42 -6.89 9.09
C PRO A 71 -0.16 -8.16 8.45
N HIS A 72 0.71 -9.13 8.15
CA HIS A 72 0.34 -10.41 7.54
C HIS A 72 -0.29 -10.33 6.14
N TRP A 73 -0.31 -9.15 5.52
CA TRP A 73 -0.77 -8.97 4.16
C TRP A 73 0.41 -8.79 3.21
N LEU A 74 0.70 -9.84 2.44
CA LEU A 74 1.78 -9.85 1.46
C LEU A 74 1.29 -10.50 0.16
N PRO A 75 1.03 -9.70 -0.90
CA PRO A 75 0.72 -10.24 -2.22
C PRO A 75 1.72 -11.31 -2.67
N PRO A 76 1.28 -12.45 -3.24
CA PRO A 76 2.16 -13.57 -3.60
C PRO A 76 3.18 -13.23 -4.69
N GLN A 77 2.99 -12.12 -5.40
CA GLN A 77 3.88 -11.63 -6.46
C GLN A 77 5.04 -10.77 -5.95
N ILE A 78 5.04 -10.39 -4.68
CA ILE A 78 6.05 -9.50 -4.11
C ILE A 78 6.87 -10.19 -3.02
N GLU A 79 8.10 -9.75 -2.86
CA GLU A 79 9.00 -10.20 -1.80
C GLU A 79 9.51 -8.99 -1.02
N ILE A 80 9.80 -9.21 0.27
CA ILE A 80 10.37 -8.17 1.13
C ILE A 80 11.90 -8.24 0.99
N GLU A 81 12.49 -7.24 0.34
CA GLU A 81 13.94 -7.10 0.23
C GLU A 81 14.56 -6.63 1.56
N SER A 82 13.90 -5.67 2.23
CA SER A 82 14.28 -5.16 3.54
C SER A 82 13.06 -4.62 4.29
N SER A 83 13.15 -4.56 5.62
CA SER A 83 12.12 -3.96 6.46
C SER A 83 12.74 -3.24 7.66
N GLU A 84 12.13 -2.13 8.07
CA GLU A 84 12.47 -1.40 9.28
C GLU A 84 11.20 -1.19 10.12
N ALA A 85 11.33 -1.23 11.45
CA ALA A 85 10.23 -0.90 12.34
C ALA A 85 9.92 0.60 12.26
N VAL A 86 8.67 0.93 11.96
CA VAL A 86 8.19 2.32 11.95
C VAL A 86 8.19 2.86 13.38
N ARG A 87 8.82 4.02 13.57
CA ARG A 87 8.84 4.72 14.88
C ARG A 87 7.72 5.75 15.01
N GLU A 88 7.06 6.05 13.91
CA GLU A 88 5.96 6.99 13.82
C GLU A 88 4.67 6.27 14.23
N VAL A 89 4.04 6.74 15.31
CA VAL A 89 2.79 6.19 15.81
C VAL A 89 1.67 7.18 15.56
N MET A 90 0.58 6.71 14.93
CA MET A 90 -0.62 7.52 14.81
C MET A 90 -1.33 7.60 16.16
N MET A 91 -1.61 8.82 16.62
CA MET A 91 -2.33 9.04 17.88
C MET A 91 -3.82 9.24 17.60
N VAL A 92 -4.66 8.34 18.10
CA VAL A 92 -6.12 8.47 18.02
C VAL A 92 -6.72 8.95 19.34
N LYS A 93 -7.66 9.91 19.27
CA LYS A 93 -8.46 10.33 20.42
C LYS A 93 -9.92 9.91 20.21
N PRO A 94 -10.48 9.03 21.06
CA PRO A 94 -11.89 8.68 20.97
C PRO A 94 -12.74 9.90 21.33
N LEU A 95 -13.78 10.18 20.53
CA LEU A 95 -14.71 11.27 20.80
C LEU A 95 -15.71 10.95 21.92
N LYS A 96 -15.88 9.66 22.23
CA LYS A 96 -16.76 9.16 23.30
C LYS A 96 -15.92 8.44 24.36
N GLU A 97 -16.26 8.67 25.62
CA GLU A 97 -15.65 7.95 26.73
C GLU A 97 -15.93 6.44 26.65
N GLY A 98 -14.98 5.64 27.14
CA GLY A 98 -15.11 4.17 27.18
C GLY A 98 -14.91 3.45 25.85
N VAL A 99 -14.50 4.13 24.77
CA VAL A 99 -14.22 3.48 23.48
C VAL A 99 -12.90 2.71 23.50
N LEU A 100 -11.84 3.29 24.07
CA LEU A 100 -10.51 2.67 24.15
C LEU A 100 -10.23 2.05 25.53
N THR A 101 -11.27 1.70 26.31
CA THR A 101 -11.06 0.95 27.56
C THR A 101 -10.53 -0.47 27.34
N ALA A 102 -10.63 -0.96 26.10
CA ALA A 102 -9.90 -2.13 25.62
C ALA A 102 -9.04 -1.72 24.41
N PRO A 103 -7.87 -2.35 24.18
CA PRO A 103 -7.11 -2.15 22.95
C PRO A 103 -7.97 -2.47 21.73
N LEU A 104 -7.82 -1.67 20.67
CA LEU A 104 -8.43 -1.95 19.37
C LEU A 104 -7.89 -3.26 18.83
N ARG A 105 -8.76 -4.07 18.25
CA ARG A 105 -8.41 -5.30 17.53
C ARG A 105 -8.40 -5.01 16.04
N ASP A 106 -7.73 -5.85 15.27
CA ASP A 106 -7.76 -5.77 13.81
C ASP A 106 -9.20 -5.73 13.26
N SER A 107 -10.13 -6.47 13.88
CA SER A 107 -11.55 -6.50 13.52
C SER A 107 -12.28 -5.16 13.69
N ASP A 108 -11.74 -4.25 14.50
CA ASP A 108 -12.35 -2.94 14.78
C ASP A 108 -11.97 -1.90 13.71
N VAL A 109 -11.04 -2.23 12.82
CA VAL A 109 -10.53 -1.36 11.77
C VAL A 109 -11.28 -1.61 10.46
N LEU A 110 -12.11 -0.63 10.06
CA LEU A 110 -13.03 -0.78 8.94
C LEU A 110 -12.44 -0.39 7.56
N TYR A 111 -11.34 0.37 7.52
CA TYR A 111 -10.89 1.00 6.28
C TYR A 111 -9.40 0.82 5.98
N TRP A 112 -8.52 0.86 6.99
CA TRP A 112 -7.07 0.76 6.77
C TRP A 112 -6.37 0.06 7.92
N HIS A 113 -6.14 -1.25 7.80
CA HIS A 113 -5.45 -2.05 8.83
C HIS A 113 -4.00 -1.59 9.11
N GLY A 114 -3.39 -0.81 8.23
CA GLY A 114 -2.08 -0.17 8.44
C GLY A 114 -2.05 1.01 9.42
N ASP A 115 -3.20 1.50 9.91
CA ASP A 115 -3.25 2.58 10.92
C ASP A 115 -3.30 2.04 12.37
N LEU A 116 -3.31 0.72 12.53
CA LEU A 116 -3.25 0.06 13.83
C LEU A 116 -1.80 -0.25 14.17
N PHE A 117 -1.23 0.51 15.12
CA PHE A 117 0.10 0.29 15.70
C PHE A 117 -0.03 -0.22 17.14
#